data_AF-A0A7X9IHZ3-F1
#
_entry.id   AF-A0A7X9IHZ3-F1
#
_cell.length_a   1.000
_cell.length_b   1.000
_cell.length_c   1.000
_cell.angle_alpha   90.00
_cell.angle_beta   90.00
_cell.angle_gamma   90.00
#
_symmetry.space_group_name_H-M   'P 1'
#
loop_
_entity.id
_entity.type
_entity.pdbx_description
1 polymer ?
#
loop_
_entity_poly.entity_id
_entity_poly.type
_entity_poly.pdbx_seq_one_letter_code
_entity_poly.pdbx_strand_id
1 'polypeptide(L)' 'MPFAFGWTKPKCGDSINRLTVSIGDPNTTIPEYKACLVNLRKADTVTEL' A
#
# COMPACT_ATOMS: atom_id res chain seq x y z
N MET A 1 -4.55 6.39 -1.22
CA MET A 1 -3.89 6.28 0.11
C MET A 1 -2.53 6.97 0.01
N PRO A 2 -2.04 7.63 1.07
CA PRO A 2 -0.74 8.32 1.05
C PRO A 2 0.42 7.30 0.95
N PHE A 3 1.47 7.66 0.22
CA PHE A 3 2.61 6.78 -0.10
C PHE A 3 3.91 7.17 0.63
N ALA A 4 3.87 8.14 1.53
CA ALA A 4 5.02 8.66 2.28
C ALA A 4 5.17 8.06 3.69
N PHE A 5 4.60 6.88 3.93
CA PHE A 5 4.68 6.14 5.19
C PHE A 5 5.57 4.90 5.04
N GLY A 6 6.21 4.47 6.13
CA GLY A 6 7.09 3.30 6.13
C GLY A 6 7.52 2.90 7.54
N TRP A 7 7.79 1.61 7.71
CA TRP A 7 8.06 0.95 9.00
C TRP A 7 9.35 1.42 9.70
N THR A 8 10.25 2.10 8.99
CA THR A 8 11.54 2.55 9.54
C THR A 8 11.38 3.61 10.63
N LYS A 9 10.28 4.37 10.62
CA LYS A 9 9.93 5.31 11.69
C LYS A 9 8.90 4.65 12.63
N PRO A 10 9.19 4.58 13.95
CA PRO A 10 8.23 4.04 14.91
C PRO A 10 6.89 4.76 14.87
N LYS A 11 5.80 4.02 15.09
CA LYS A 11 4.42 4.55 15.19
C LYS A 11 3.90 5.25 13.92
N CYS A 12 4.45 4.91 12.77
CA CYS A 12 4.16 5.57 11.48
C CYS A 12 3.38 4.66 10.51
N GLY A 13 3.16 3.38 10.86
CA GLY A 13 2.62 2.38 9.95
C GLY A 13 3.62 1.96 8.87
N ASP A 14 3.12 1.38 7.78
CA ASP A 14 3.93 0.77 6.73
C ASP A 14 3.57 1.31 5.32
N SER A 15 4.39 0.97 4.34
CA SER A 15 4.23 1.40 2.95
C SER A 15 2.97 0.83 2.31
N ILE A 16 2.27 1.70 1.58
CA ILE A 16 1.10 1.29 0.81
C ILE A 16 1.42 0.32 -0.32
N ASN A 17 2.69 0.25 -0.73
CA ASN A 17 3.13 -0.63 -1.81
C ASN A 17 3.00 -2.12 -1.44
N ARG A 18 2.72 -2.46 -0.18
CA ARG A 18 2.35 -3.82 0.23
C ARG A 18 1.01 -4.28 -0.35
N LEU A 19 0.14 -3.35 -0.75
CA LEU A 19 -1.17 -3.65 -1.33
C LEU A 19 -1.18 -3.50 -2.86
N THR A 20 -0.25 -2.73 -3.41
CA THR A 20 -0.19 -2.46 -4.86
C THR A 20 0.37 -3.68 -5.60
N VAL A 21 -0.11 -3.89 -6.81
CA VAL A 21 0.36 -5.00 -7.66
C VAL A 21 1.68 -4.66 -8.33
N SER A 22 2.55 -5.66 -8.49
CA SER A 22 3.78 -5.53 -9.28
C SER A 22 3.56 -5.82 -10.78
N ILE A 23 2.30 -5.89 -11.23
CA ILE A 23 1.95 -6.00 -12.65
C ILE A 23 2.21 -4.64 -13.31
N GLY A 24 3.04 -4.65 -14.36
CA GLY A 24 3.31 -3.48 -15.20
C GLY A 24 2.42 -3.44 -16.44
N ASP A 25 2.14 -2.23 -16.91
CA ASP A 25 1.54 -2.02 -18.23
C ASP A 25 2.49 -2.54 -19.34
N PRO A 26 2.00 -3.32 -20.33
CA PRO A 26 2.85 -3.89 -21.37
C PRO A 26 3.64 -2.88 -22.22
N ASN A 27 3.17 -1.63 -22.33
CA ASN A 27 3.83 -0.62 -23.17
C ASN A 27 4.93 0.14 -22.41
N THR A 28 4.76 0.33 -21.11
CA THR A 28 5.63 1.19 -20.28
C THR A 28 6.43 0.43 -19.25
N THR A 29 6.05 -0.82 -18.92
CA THR A 29 6.61 -1.63 -17.82
C THR A 29 6.43 -0.98 -16.44
N ILE A 30 5.64 0.10 -16.32
CA ILE A 30 5.41 0.80 -15.05
C ILE A 30 4.34 0.03 -14.26
N PRO A 31 4.60 -0.34 -12.99
CA PRO A 31 3.61 -1.00 -12.14
C PRO A 31 2.41 -0.11 -11.80
N GLU A 32 1.25 -0.73 -11.66
CA GLU A 32 0.01 -0.01 -11.35
C GLU A 32 -0.04 0.42 -9.87
N TYR A 33 0.27 1.69 -9.62
CA TYR A 33 0.26 2.31 -8.28
C TYR A 33 -0.92 3.27 -8.06
N LYS A 34 -1.76 3.53 -9.07
CA LYS A 34 -2.87 4.49 -8.99
C LYS A 34 -4.22 3.81 -8.76
N ALA A 35 -4.43 2.63 -9.31
CA ALA A 35 -5.67 1.86 -9.18
C ALA A 35 -5.41 0.40 -8.81
N CYS A 36 -5.77 0.01 -7.60
CA CYS A 36 -5.69 -1.39 -7.15
C CYS A 36 -6.99 -1.81 -6.44
N LEU A 37 -7.38 -3.06 -6.64
CA LEU A 37 -8.54 -3.64 -5.96
C LEU A 37 -8.11 -4.06 -4.55
N VAL A 38 -8.77 -3.49 -3.55
CA VAL A 38 -8.56 -3.82 -2.14
C VAL A 38 -9.91 -4.00 -1.46
N ASN A 39 -9.95 -4.88 -0.47
CA ASN A 39 -11.11 -4.97 0.42
C ASN A 39 -10.84 -4.20 1.71
N LEU A 40 -11.83 -3.46 2.19
CA LEU A 40 -11.75 -2.68 3.43
C LEU A 40 -12.70 -3.28 4.46
N ARG A 41 -12.17 -3.53 5.66
CA ARG A 41 -12.95 -3.97 6.82
C ARG A 41 -12.63 -3.09 8.00
N LYS A 42 -13.62 -2.90 8.87
CA LYS A 42 -13.41 -2.19 10.14
C LYS A 42 -12.39 -2.96 10.98
N ALA A 43 -11.41 -2.27 11.54
CA ALA A 43 -10.51 -2.84 12.53
C ALA A 43 -11.17 -2.80 13.90
N ASP A 44 -11.11 -3.91 14.64
CA ASP A 44 -11.62 -4.00 16.01
C ASP A 44 -10.71 -3.26 16.99
N THR A 45 -9.40 -3.37 16.78
CA THR A 45 -8.35 -2.67 17.54
C THR A 45 -7.31 -2.14 16.56
N VAL A 46 -6.81 -0.93 16.80
CA VAL A 46 -5.67 -0.38 16.03
C VAL A 46 -4.39 -0.99 16.59
N THR A 47 -3.95 -2.09 16.00
CA THR A 47 -2.59 -2.61 16.19
C THR A 47 -1.67 -1.93 15.20
N GLU A 48 -0.69 -1.17 15.70
CA GLU A 48 0.46 -0.81 14.88
C GLU A 48 1.20 -2.10 14.49
N LEU A 49 1.64 -2.18 13.23
CA LEU A 49 2.56 -3.23 12.77
C LEU A 49 3.90 -3.12 13.52
#